data_AF-A0A0A0MBL7-F1
#
_entry.id   AF-A0A0A0MBL7-F1
#
_cell.length_a   1.000
_cell.length_b   1.000
_cell.length_c   1.000
_cell.angle_alpha   90.00
_cell.angle_beta   90.00
_cell.angle_gamma   90.00
#
_symmetry.space_group_name_H-M   'P 1'
#
loop_
_entity.id
_entity.type
_entity.pdbx_description
1 polymer ?
#
loop_
_entity_poly.entity_id
_entity_poly.type
_entity_poly.pdbx_seq_one_letter_code
_entity_poly.pdbx_strand_id
1 'polypeptide(L)'
;EALRHGERSPGAHTLAALVADRRGDSRTAGSHYRRAVELAPTQGGMHNNFGTWLCTNGREAESLQWFESAASIPGYGNAAGALANAGECAQRAGMDEEAVRYLEAALERDPATPGALAALAEREYRAGNHMRARAFVQRRLDAAPADASTLLLASQIETSLGDSRAAAGYVRRMREEFPGAVPDSIKGNEDQP
;
A
#
# COMPACT_ATOMS: atom_id res chain seq x y z
N GLU A 1 14.09 -27.16 24.63
CA GLU A 1 13.72 -25.83 25.18
C GLU A 1 13.59 -24.71 24.15
N ALA A 2 14.28 -24.75 22.99
CA ALA A 2 14.20 -23.68 21.97
C ALA A 2 12.79 -23.40 21.39
N LEU A 3 11.92 -24.41 21.29
CA LEU A 3 10.55 -24.25 20.76
C LEU A 3 9.65 -23.37 21.66
N ARG A 4 9.83 -23.41 22.99
CA ARG A 4 9.04 -22.58 23.94
C ARG A 4 9.39 -21.08 23.88
N HIS A 5 10.60 -20.74 23.45
CA HIS A 5 11.00 -19.34 23.23
C HIS A 5 10.47 -18.80 21.90
N GLY A 6 10.36 -19.65 20.86
CA GLY A 6 9.72 -19.29 19.59
C GLY A 6 8.24 -18.96 19.75
N GLU A 7 7.52 -19.72 20.59
CA GLU A 7 6.09 -19.51 20.91
C GLU A 7 5.77 -18.19 21.63
N ARG A 8 6.78 -17.45 22.11
CA ARG A 8 6.60 -16.14 22.77
C ARG A 8 7.19 -14.97 21.98
N SER A 9 7.68 -15.21 20.77
CA SER A 9 8.23 -14.14 19.93
C SER A 9 7.12 -13.45 19.14
N PRO A 10 6.96 -12.12 19.24
CA PRO A 10 6.04 -11.35 18.38
C PRO A 10 6.31 -11.58 16.89
N GLY A 11 7.59 -11.70 16.52
CA GLY A 11 8.00 -11.98 15.14
C GLY A 11 7.59 -13.37 14.67
N ALA A 12 7.66 -14.39 15.54
CA ALA A 12 7.21 -15.73 15.21
C ALA A 12 5.69 -15.78 14.99
N HIS A 13 4.92 -15.06 15.81
CA HIS A 13 3.49 -14.92 15.60
C HIS A 13 3.16 -14.18 14.29
N THR A 14 3.88 -13.11 13.97
CA THR A 14 3.72 -12.42 12.67
C THR A 14 3.96 -13.37 11.49
N LEU A 15 5.03 -14.18 11.55
CA LEU A 15 5.31 -15.16 10.50
C LEU A 15 4.24 -16.26 10.41
N ALA A 16 3.79 -16.77 11.56
CA ALA A 16 2.70 -17.75 11.60
C ALA A 16 1.40 -17.18 11.01
N ALA A 17 1.12 -15.90 11.26
CA ALA A 17 -0.03 -15.21 10.69
C ALA A 17 0.06 -15.13 9.16
N LEU A 18 1.20 -14.70 8.61
CA LEU A 18 1.44 -14.66 7.17
C LEU A 18 1.28 -16.03 6.51
N VAL A 19 1.76 -17.10 7.16
CA VAL A 19 1.61 -18.47 6.67
C VAL A 19 0.14 -18.90 6.67
N ALA A 20 -0.62 -18.55 7.70
CA ALA A 20 -2.04 -18.86 7.79
C ALA A 20 -2.86 -18.10 6.72
N ASP A 21 -2.60 -16.82 6.49
CA ASP A 21 -3.25 -16.02 5.44
C ASP A 21 -3.01 -16.63 4.05
N ARG A 22 -1.77 -17.03 3.75
CA ARG A 22 -1.43 -17.67 2.46
C ARG A 22 -2.15 -19.00 2.25
N ARG A 23 -2.61 -19.65 3.33
CA ARG A 23 -3.43 -20.88 3.28
C ARG A 23 -4.93 -20.59 3.25
N GLY A 24 -5.33 -19.32 3.26
CA GLY A 24 -6.73 -18.90 3.34
C GLY A 24 -7.34 -19.00 4.74
N ASP A 25 -6.56 -19.31 5.78
CA ASP A 25 -7.05 -19.37 7.16
C ASP A 25 -6.89 -18.01 7.86
N SER A 26 -7.67 -17.04 7.37
CA SER A 26 -7.66 -15.66 7.86
C SER A 26 -7.95 -15.57 9.37
N ARG A 27 -8.84 -16.42 9.91
CA ARG A 27 -9.17 -16.42 11.34
C ARG A 27 -7.96 -16.77 12.20
N THR A 28 -7.20 -17.80 11.82
CA THR A 28 -5.96 -18.16 12.53
C THR A 28 -4.91 -17.07 12.38
N ALA A 29 -4.79 -16.46 11.19
CA ALA A 29 -3.89 -15.34 10.96
C ALA A 29 -4.17 -14.16 11.88
N GLY A 30 -5.43 -13.72 11.96
CA GLY A 30 -5.84 -12.63 12.86
C GLY A 30 -5.57 -12.91 14.33
N SER A 31 -5.71 -14.17 14.77
CA SER A 31 -5.36 -14.58 16.14
C SER A 31 -3.86 -14.42 16.41
N HIS A 32 -3.02 -14.78 15.44
CA HIS A 32 -1.57 -14.62 15.56
C HIS A 32 -1.13 -13.15 15.49
N TYR A 33 -1.67 -12.33 14.58
CA TYR A 33 -1.35 -10.89 14.55
C TYR A 33 -1.73 -10.20 15.86
N ARG A 34 -2.93 -10.48 16.39
CA ARG A 34 -3.36 -9.96 17.68
C ARG A 34 -2.40 -10.36 18.80
N ARG A 35 -1.99 -11.63 18.82
CA ARG A 35 -1.04 -12.12 19.81
C ARG A 35 0.33 -11.43 19.70
N ALA A 36 0.78 -11.11 18.49
CA ALA A 36 2.02 -10.37 18.28
C ALA A 36 1.96 -8.96 18.90
N VAL A 37 0.83 -8.27 18.74
CA VAL A 37 0.59 -6.95 19.36
C VAL A 37 0.55 -7.06 20.90
N GLU A 38 -0.14 -8.05 21.45
CA GLU A 38 -0.20 -8.29 22.91
C GLU A 38 1.17 -8.55 23.53
N LEU A 39 2.05 -9.25 22.82
CA LEU A 39 3.41 -9.57 23.29
C LEU A 39 4.37 -8.39 23.19
N ALA A 40 4.12 -7.44 22.30
CA ALA A 40 4.98 -6.29 22.09
C ALA A 40 4.16 -5.02 21.79
N PRO A 41 3.41 -4.49 22.78
CA PRO A 41 2.50 -3.37 22.58
C PRO A 41 3.22 -2.05 22.24
N THR A 42 4.53 -1.96 22.50
CA THR A 42 5.36 -0.79 22.20
C THR A 42 6.14 -0.92 20.88
N GLN A 43 5.91 -1.97 20.09
CA GLN A 43 6.55 -2.13 18.78
C GLN A 43 5.57 -1.74 17.66
N GLY A 44 5.81 -0.60 17.02
CA GLY A 44 4.93 -0.06 15.97
C GLY A 44 4.71 -1.02 14.80
N GLY A 45 5.70 -1.86 14.48
CA GLY A 45 5.58 -2.88 13.44
C GLY A 45 4.46 -3.90 13.73
N MET A 46 4.21 -4.28 14.98
CA MET A 46 3.15 -5.24 15.33
C MET A 46 1.77 -4.64 15.08
N HIS A 47 1.57 -3.38 15.50
CA HIS A 47 0.34 -2.64 15.26
C HIS A 47 0.08 -2.42 13.77
N ASN A 48 1.11 -2.01 13.02
CA ASN A 48 1.01 -1.82 11.58
C ASN A 48 0.63 -3.12 10.87
N ASN A 49 1.29 -4.24 11.19
CA ASN A 49 0.97 -5.53 10.59
C ASN A 49 -0.46 -6.00 10.88
N PHE A 50 -0.93 -5.81 12.13
CA PHE A 50 -2.30 -6.17 12.48
C PHE A 50 -3.33 -5.26 11.79
N GLY A 51 -3.07 -3.96 11.70
CA GLY A 51 -3.86 -3.02 10.90
C GLY A 51 -3.93 -3.45 9.44
N THR A 52 -2.80 -3.78 8.82
CA THR A 52 -2.77 -4.28 7.43
C THR A 52 -3.62 -5.52 7.26
N TRP A 53 -3.52 -6.49 8.17
CA TRP A 53 -4.37 -7.69 8.11
C TRP A 53 -5.86 -7.36 8.23
N LEU A 54 -6.25 -6.49 9.16
CA LEU A 54 -7.65 -6.07 9.30
C LEU A 54 -8.18 -5.47 7.99
N CYS A 55 -7.41 -4.56 7.41
CA CYS A 55 -7.78 -3.87 6.19
C CYS A 55 -7.91 -4.80 4.98
N THR A 56 -7.04 -5.79 4.83
CA THR A 56 -7.13 -6.76 3.72
C THR A 56 -8.23 -7.81 3.92
N ASN A 57 -8.83 -7.87 5.11
CA ASN A 57 -9.87 -8.84 5.47
C ASN A 57 -11.25 -8.19 5.70
N GLY A 58 -11.53 -7.05 5.04
CA GLY A 58 -12.85 -6.40 5.07
C GLY A 58 -13.17 -5.70 6.40
N ARG A 59 -12.15 -5.39 7.19
CA ARG A 59 -12.25 -4.64 8.46
C ARG A 59 -11.46 -3.34 8.37
N GLU A 60 -11.65 -2.62 7.28
CA GLU A 60 -10.92 -1.41 6.91
C GLU A 60 -11.06 -0.32 7.97
N ALA A 61 -12.29 -0.01 8.39
CA ALA A 61 -12.52 1.02 9.42
C ALA A 61 -11.84 0.68 10.76
N GLU A 62 -11.83 -0.59 11.16
CA GLU A 62 -11.18 -1.04 12.39
C GLU A 62 -9.65 -0.99 12.29
N SER A 63 -9.09 -1.12 11.08
CA SER A 63 -7.63 -1.06 10.90
C SER A 63 -7.03 0.30 11.29
N LEU A 64 -7.82 1.38 11.18
CA LEU A 64 -7.34 2.76 11.30
C LEU A 64 -6.70 3.03 12.66
N GLN A 65 -7.35 2.62 13.76
CA GLN A 65 -6.81 2.80 15.11
C GLN A 65 -5.45 2.10 15.32
N TRP A 66 -5.20 0.99 14.60
CA TRP A 66 -3.95 0.24 14.70
C TRP A 66 -2.82 0.93 13.95
N PHE A 67 -3.12 1.53 12.79
CA PHE A 67 -2.15 2.37 12.09
C PHE A 67 -1.83 3.65 12.86
N GLU A 68 -2.84 4.31 13.44
CA GLU A 68 -2.63 5.49 14.30
C GLU A 68 -1.79 5.14 15.53
N SER A 69 -2.05 3.99 16.15
CA SER A 69 -1.24 3.47 17.26
C SER A 69 0.20 3.19 16.82
N ALA A 70 0.39 2.56 15.66
CA ALA A 70 1.72 2.31 15.10
C ALA A 70 2.50 3.61 14.86
N ALA A 71 1.86 4.61 14.22
CA ALA A 71 2.48 5.89 13.90
C ALA A 71 2.80 6.74 15.14
N SER A 72 2.07 6.53 16.24
CA SER A 72 2.27 7.23 17.52
C SER A 72 3.38 6.62 18.38
N ILE A 73 3.88 5.42 18.06
CA ILE A 73 4.93 4.77 18.84
C ILE A 73 6.29 5.46 18.63
N PRO A 74 6.94 5.94 19.70
CA PRO A 74 8.25 6.59 19.59
C PRO A 74 9.31 5.68 18.99
N GLY A 75 10.09 6.20 18.04
CA GLY A 75 11.18 5.47 17.40
C GLY A 75 10.74 4.44 16.35
N TYR A 76 9.44 4.33 16.05
CA TYR A 76 8.99 3.49 14.93
C TYR A 76 9.38 4.13 13.59
N GLY A 77 10.39 3.55 12.93
CA GLY A 77 10.97 4.10 11.70
C GLY A 77 10.04 4.14 10.50
N ASN A 78 8.93 3.40 10.50
CA ASN A 78 7.96 3.35 9.40
C ASN A 78 6.60 3.97 9.78
N ALA A 79 6.60 5.01 10.61
CA ALA A 79 5.38 5.74 10.98
C ALA A 79 4.67 6.34 9.75
N ALA A 80 5.42 6.91 8.80
CA ALA A 80 4.86 7.46 7.57
C ALA A 80 4.17 6.39 6.71
N GLY A 81 4.78 5.19 6.60
CA GLY A 81 4.16 4.06 5.91
C GLY A 81 2.89 3.54 6.61
N ALA A 82 2.84 3.56 7.94
CA ALA A 82 1.60 3.21 8.66
C ALA A 82 0.47 4.22 8.38
N LEU A 83 0.77 5.51 8.34
CA LEU A 83 -0.21 6.54 7.95
C LEU A 83 -0.64 6.39 6.49
N ALA A 84 0.28 6.05 5.58
CA ALA A 84 -0.09 5.76 4.19
C ALA A 84 -1.05 4.57 4.09
N ASN A 85 -0.81 3.49 4.85
CA ASN A 85 -1.72 2.35 4.94
C ASN A 85 -3.09 2.77 5.51
N ALA A 86 -3.12 3.61 6.55
CA ALA A 86 -4.37 4.16 7.09
C ALA A 86 -5.17 4.92 6.01
N GLY A 87 -4.49 5.73 5.21
CA GLY A 87 -5.08 6.46 4.10
C GLY A 87 -5.71 5.55 3.07
N GLU A 88 -4.98 4.53 2.60
CA GLU A 88 -5.49 3.55 1.64
C GLU A 88 -6.69 2.77 2.20
N CYS A 89 -6.63 2.36 3.45
CA CYS A 89 -7.72 1.62 4.12
C CYS A 89 -8.95 2.51 4.34
N ALA A 90 -8.77 3.79 4.68
CA ALA A 90 -9.86 4.74 4.76
C ALA A 90 -10.55 4.93 3.39
N GLN A 91 -9.81 4.98 2.28
CA GLN A 91 -10.42 5.02 0.94
C GLN A 91 -11.28 3.80 0.67
N ARG A 92 -10.79 2.59 0.99
CA ARG A 92 -11.56 1.34 0.84
C ARG A 92 -12.81 1.31 1.72
N ALA A 93 -12.76 1.95 2.88
CA ALA A 93 -13.91 2.13 3.78
C ALA A 93 -14.90 3.21 3.32
N GLY A 94 -14.63 3.95 2.23
CA GLY A 94 -15.45 5.08 1.78
C GLY A 94 -15.28 6.35 2.64
N MET A 95 -14.23 6.42 3.46
CA MET A 95 -13.90 7.53 4.35
C MET A 95 -12.93 8.50 3.64
N ASP A 96 -13.45 9.20 2.63
CA ASP A 96 -12.61 9.98 1.70
C ASP A 96 -11.89 11.17 2.37
N GLU A 97 -12.49 11.79 3.38
CA GLU A 97 -11.88 12.91 4.12
C GLU A 97 -10.73 12.42 5.00
N GLU A 98 -10.95 11.34 5.76
CA GLU A 98 -9.93 10.70 6.58
C GLU A 98 -8.79 10.15 5.73
N ALA A 99 -9.10 9.58 4.57
CA ALA A 99 -8.09 9.12 3.63
C ALA A 99 -7.11 10.24 3.26
N VAL A 100 -7.61 11.40 2.83
CA VAL A 100 -6.76 12.54 2.49
C VAL A 100 -5.93 12.97 3.71
N ARG A 101 -6.57 13.10 4.87
CA ARG A 101 -5.89 13.49 6.12
C ARG A 101 -4.71 12.57 6.45
N TYR A 102 -4.90 11.25 6.36
CA TYR A 102 -3.82 10.29 6.64
C TYR A 102 -2.71 10.33 5.59
N LEU A 103 -3.07 10.45 4.31
CA LEU A 103 -2.09 10.53 3.22
C LEU A 103 -1.25 11.80 3.30
N GLU A 104 -1.87 12.93 3.63
CA GLU A 104 -1.17 14.20 3.88
C GLU A 104 -0.26 14.10 5.11
N ALA A 105 -0.74 13.56 6.22
CA ALA A 105 0.06 13.32 7.42
C ALA A 105 1.26 12.38 7.14
N ALA A 106 1.10 11.38 6.27
CA ALA A 106 2.21 10.53 5.82
C ALA A 106 3.27 11.34 5.07
N LEU A 107 2.86 12.23 4.16
CA LEU A 107 3.78 13.09 3.40
C LEU A 107 4.40 14.23 4.23
N GLU A 108 3.72 14.70 5.27
CA GLU A 108 4.31 15.61 6.26
C GLU A 108 5.43 14.92 7.04
N ARG A 109 5.24 13.62 7.35
CA ARG A 109 6.23 12.82 8.08
C ARG A 109 7.42 12.42 7.22
N ASP A 110 7.15 11.99 6.00
CA ASP A 110 8.15 11.70 4.98
C ASP A 110 7.58 12.03 3.58
N PRO A 111 8.07 13.11 2.93
CA PRO A 111 7.61 13.54 1.62
C PRO A 111 7.83 12.53 0.49
N ALA A 112 8.66 11.51 0.72
CA ALA A 112 8.96 10.44 -0.23
C ALA A 112 8.19 9.14 0.06
N THR A 113 7.20 9.14 0.96
CA THR A 113 6.42 7.92 1.27
C THR A 113 5.72 7.37 0.03
N PRO A 114 6.16 6.22 -0.54
CA PRO A 114 5.67 5.78 -1.85
C PRO A 114 4.17 5.45 -1.84
N GLY A 115 3.69 4.75 -0.80
CA GLY A 115 2.28 4.41 -0.67
C GLY A 115 1.37 5.64 -0.67
N ALA A 116 1.78 6.71 0.02
CA ALA A 116 0.99 7.94 0.09
C ALA A 116 0.94 8.67 -1.26
N LEU A 117 2.07 8.75 -1.95
CA LEU A 117 2.17 9.35 -3.28
C LEU A 117 1.33 8.58 -4.32
N ALA A 118 1.36 7.25 -4.28
CA ALA A 118 0.56 6.42 -5.18
C ALA A 118 -0.95 6.56 -4.93
N ALA A 119 -1.38 6.53 -3.67
CA ALA A 119 -2.79 6.67 -3.31
C ALA A 119 -3.36 8.06 -3.65
N LEU A 120 -2.57 9.13 -3.47
CA LEU A 120 -2.96 10.48 -3.89
C LEU A 120 -2.98 10.61 -5.43
N ALA A 121 -2.03 10.01 -6.14
CA ALA A 121 -2.05 9.99 -7.60
C ALA A 121 -3.32 9.32 -8.14
N GLU A 122 -3.68 8.15 -7.60
CA GLU A 122 -4.88 7.39 -7.96
C GLU A 122 -6.16 8.20 -7.65
N ARG A 123 -6.20 8.86 -6.49
CA ARG A 123 -7.33 9.71 -6.10
C ARG A 123 -7.51 10.89 -7.05
N GLU A 124 -6.44 11.64 -7.32
CA GLU A 124 -6.50 12.80 -8.22
C GLU A 124 -6.81 12.37 -9.67
N TYR A 125 -6.34 11.20 -10.10
CA TYR A 125 -6.68 10.63 -11.40
C TYR A 125 -8.19 10.36 -11.50
N ARG A 126 -8.77 9.67 -10.51
CA ARG A 126 -10.23 9.41 -10.44
C ARG A 126 -11.05 10.69 -10.34
N ALA A 127 -10.52 11.74 -9.70
CA ALA A 127 -11.16 13.04 -9.61
C ALA A 127 -11.05 13.89 -10.90
N GLY A 128 -10.37 13.41 -11.94
CA GLY A 128 -10.15 14.15 -13.19
C GLY A 128 -9.04 15.20 -13.11
N ASN A 129 -8.34 15.31 -11.98
CA ASN A 129 -7.26 16.26 -11.76
C ASN A 129 -5.93 15.71 -12.30
N HIS A 130 -5.88 15.37 -13.59
CA HIS A 130 -4.78 14.60 -14.19
C HIS A 130 -3.40 15.26 -14.05
N MET A 131 -3.31 16.60 -14.06
CA MET A 131 -2.05 17.30 -13.80
C MET A 131 -1.52 17.10 -12.37
N ARG A 132 -2.42 17.10 -11.36
CA ARG A 132 -2.04 16.79 -9.97
C ARG A 132 -1.66 15.32 -9.83
N ALA A 133 -2.42 14.43 -10.48
CA ALA A 133 -2.10 13.01 -10.52
C ALA A 133 -0.70 12.75 -11.11
N ARG A 134 -0.35 13.45 -12.20
CA ARG A 134 0.99 13.39 -12.82
C ARG A 134 2.09 13.79 -11.84
N ALA A 135 1.91 14.88 -11.11
CA ALA A 135 2.88 15.33 -10.12
C ALA A 135 3.12 14.28 -9.01
N PHE A 136 2.06 13.66 -8.50
CA PHE A 136 2.18 12.62 -7.48
C PHE A 136 2.81 11.33 -8.02
N VAL A 137 2.41 10.84 -9.21
CA VAL A 137 2.97 9.60 -9.76
C VAL A 137 4.45 9.75 -10.13
N GLN A 138 4.88 10.93 -10.59
CA GLN A 138 6.30 11.21 -10.83
C GLN A 138 7.11 11.17 -9.54
N ARG A 139 6.66 11.86 -8.48
CA ARG A 139 7.30 11.79 -7.16
C ARG A 139 7.35 10.36 -6.63
N ARG A 140 6.31 9.55 -6.85
CA ARG A 140 6.29 8.13 -6.49
C ARG A 140 7.39 7.35 -7.20
N LEU A 141 7.58 7.58 -8.50
CA LEU A 141 8.59 6.92 -9.32
C LEU A 141 10.02 7.36 -8.95
N ASP A 142 10.20 8.59 -8.46
CA ASP A 142 11.47 9.09 -7.94
C ASP A 142 11.79 8.50 -6.55
N ALA A 143 10.77 8.31 -5.72
CA ALA A 143 10.93 7.90 -4.32
C ALA A 143 11.23 6.40 -4.14
N ALA A 144 10.73 5.54 -5.04
CA ALA A 144 10.95 4.11 -4.97
C ALA A 144 10.87 3.46 -6.35
N PRO A 145 11.48 2.28 -6.55
CA PRO A 145 11.35 1.52 -7.78
C PRO A 145 9.90 1.42 -8.24
N ALA A 146 9.72 1.50 -9.55
CA ALA A 146 8.41 1.35 -10.16
C ALA A 146 7.91 -0.09 -9.93
N ASP A 147 6.60 -0.22 -9.78
CA ASP A 147 5.87 -1.48 -9.90
C ASP A 147 4.91 -1.39 -11.09
N ALA A 148 4.39 -2.53 -11.53
CA ALA A 148 3.50 -2.59 -12.69
C ALA A 148 2.26 -1.68 -12.52
N SER A 149 1.68 -1.63 -11.32
CA SER A 149 0.54 -0.75 -11.00
C SER A 149 0.88 0.73 -11.17
N THR A 150 2.04 1.18 -10.70
CA THR A 150 2.48 2.57 -10.81
C THR A 150 2.74 2.95 -12.26
N LEU A 151 3.36 2.06 -13.05
CA LEU A 151 3.58 2.30 -14.49
C LEU A 151 2.27 2.34 -15.27
N LEU A 152 1.32 1.46 -14.94
CA LEU A 152 -0.01 1.46 -15.52
C LEU A 152 -0.77 2.75 -15.19
N LEU A 153 -0.75 3.19 -13.93
CA LEU A 153 -1.36 4.45 -13.51
C LEU A 153 -0.71 5.64 -14.23
N ALA A 154 0.62 5.68 -14.32
CA ALA A 154 1.32 6.73 -15.04
C ALA A 154 0.91 6.78 -16.52
N SER A 155 0.82 5.62 -17.20
CA SER A 155 0.34 5.55 -18.58
C SER A 155 -1.09 6.08 -18.75
N GLN A 156 -1.99 5.72 -17.82
CA GLN A 156 -3.37 6.18 -17.84
C GLN A 156 -3.45 7.70 -17.66
N ILE A 157 -2.71 8.25 -16.69
CA ILE A 157 -2.62 9.69 -16.44
C ILE A 157 -2.15 10.43 -17.70
N GLU A 158 -1.07 9.97 -18.34
CA GLU A 158 -0.55 10.62 -19.56
C GLU A 158 -1.52 10.51 -20.74
N THR A 159 -2.25 9.39 -20.85
CA THR A 159 -3.29 9.22 -21.86
C THR A 159 -4.41 10.24 -21.67
N SER A 160 -4.88 10.45 -20.43
CA SER A 160 -5.89 11.46 -20.10
C SER A 160 -5.40 12.90 -20.30
N LEU A 161 -4.09 13.13 -20.27
CA LEU A 161 -3.47 14.42 -20.59
C LEU A 161 -3.19 14.61 -22.09
N GLY A 162 -3.41 13.59 -22.92
CA GLY A 162 -3.12 13.61 -24.35
C GLY A 162 -1.64 13.40 -24.71
N ASP A 163 -0.80 13.01 -23.77
CA ASP A 163 0.62 12.70 -23.99
C ASP A 163 0.80 11.21 -24.35
N SER A 164 0.32 10.84 -25.53
CA SER A 164 0.37 9.44 -26.03
C SER A 164 1.80 8.89 -26.11
N ARG A 165 2.80 9.76 -26.29
CA ARG A 165 4.21 9.36 -26.34
C ARG A 165 4.71 8.93 -24.96
N ALA A 166 4.44 9.72 -23.92
CA ALA A 166 4.79 9.36 -22.55
C ALA A 166 4.04 8.10 -22.10
N ALA A 167 2.74 8.01 -22.40
CA ALA A 167 1.93 6.83 -22.10
C ALA A 167 2.53 5.54 -22.68
N ALA A 168 2.84 5.53 -23.99
CA ALA A 168 3.47 4.38 -24.65
C ALA A 168 4.85 4.03 -24.05
N GLY A 169 5.60 5.03 -23.56
CA GLY A 169 6.85 4.84 -22.85
C GLY A 169 6.66 4.04 -21.56
N TYR A 170 5.67 4.38 -20.74
CA TYR A 170 5.35 3.64 -19.51
C TYR A 170 4.87 2.22 -19.79
N VAL A 171 4.03 2.02 -20.81
CA VAL A 171 3.57 0.68 -21.23
C VAL A 171 4.75 -0.20 -21.66
N ARG A 172 5.65 0.33 -22.50
CA ARG A 172 6.84 -0.41 -22.94
C ARG A 172 7.69 -0.83 -21.74
N ARG A 173 7.99 0.13 -20.85
CA ARG A 173 8.74 -0.15 -19.62
C ARG A 173 8.07 -1.22 -18.75
N MET A 174 6.74 -1.16 -18.62
CA MET A 174 5.98 -2.15 -17.87
C MET A 174 6.08 -3.56 -18.47
N ARG A 175 6.04 -3.68 -19.81
CA ARG A 175 6.21 -4.97 -20.51
C ARG A 175 7.61 -5.53 -20.37
N GLU A 176 8.62 -4.66 -20.41
CA GLU A 176 10.04 -5.03 -20.26
C GLU A 176 10.37 -5.48 -18.83
N GLU A 177 9.92 -4.73 -17.82
CA GLU A 177 10.25 -4.99 -16.41
C GLU A 177 9.30 -6.00 -15.75
N PHE A 178 8.03 -6.07 -16.19
CA PHE A 178 6.97 -6.87 -15.57
C PHE A 178 6.10 -7.62 -16.60
N PRO A 179 6.68 -8.52 -17.42
CA PRO A 179 5.95 -9.17 -18.53
C PRO A 179 4.71 -9.96 -18.09
N GLY A 180 4.69 -10.51 -16.87
CA GLY A 180 3.54 -11.24 -16.31
C GLY A 180 2.43 -10.36 -15.73
N ALA A 181 2.67 -9.05 -15.56
CA ALA A 181 1.73 -8.13 -14.92
C ALA A 181 1.00 -7.21 -15.93
N VAL A 182 1.22 -7.41 -17.22
CA VAL A 182 0.57 -6.63 -18.30
C VAL A 182 -0.91 -7.03 -18.38
N PRO A 183 -1.87 -6.09 -18.22
CA PRO A 183 -3.29 -6.37 -18.40
C PRO A 183 -3.61 -6.80 -19.83
N ASP A 184 -4.58 -7.69 -20.01
CA ASP A 184 -4.97 -8.19 -21.35
C ASP A 184 -5.47 -7.07 -22.28
N SER A 185 -6.07 -6.02 -21.74
CA SER A 185 -6.47 -4.82 -22.47
C SER A 185 -5.29 -4.09 -23.15
N ILE A 186 -4.07 -4.29 -22.65
CA ILE A 186 -2.85 -3.71 -23.21
C ILE A 186 -2.14 -4.70 -24.15
N LYS A 187 -2.39 -6.01 -24.03
CA LYS A 187 -1.83 -7.04 -24.92
C LYS A 187 -2.47 -7.03 -26.32
N GLY A 188 -3.76 -6.71 -26.41
CA GLY A 188 -4.53 -6.79 -27.66
C GLY A 188 -4.25 -5.74 -28.75
N ASN A 189 -3.41 -4.73 -28.49
CA ASN A 189 -3.07 -3.68 -29.47
C ASN A 189 -1.94 -4.09 -30.45
N GLU A 190 -1.52 -5.35 -30.46
CA GLU A 190 -0.42 -5.85 -31.31
C GLU A 190 -0.88 -6.63 -32.56
N ASP A 191 -2.19 -6.89 -32.72
CA ASP A 191 -2.71 -7.68 -33.86
C ASP A 191 -3.44 -6.86 -34.95
N GLN A 192 -3.26 -5.54 -34.98
CA GLN A 192 -3.72 -4.73 -36.13
C GLN A 192 -2.53 -4.29 -37.00
N PRO A 193 -2.43 -4.81 -38.25
CA PRO A 193 -1.42 -4.36 -39.21
C PRO A 193 -1.61 -2.91 -39.66
#